data_AF-A0A0N1F8P8-F1
#
_entry.id   AF-A0A0N1F8P8-F1
#
_cell.length_a   1.000
_cell.length_b   1.000
_cell.length_c   1.000
_cell.angle_alpha   90.00
_cell.angle_beta   90.00
_cell.angle_gamma   90.00
#
_symmetry.space_group_name_H-M   'P 1'
#
loop_
_entity.id
_entity.type
_entity.pdbx_description
1 polymer ?
#
loop_
_entity_poly.entity_id
_entity_poly.type
_entity_poly.pdbx_seq_one_letter_code
_entity_poly.pdbx_strand_id
1 'polypeptide(L)'
;MKQWDAYTQSAADTLFKLQRNEISMAEAYRFFEDNSVVLADGEALTSILNAISEIDGFPRWYSELSEFFASQPTRDALVAWLKAKVSSRSTSRHRA
;
A
#
# COMPACT_ATOMS: atom_id res chain seq x y z
N MET A 1 10.07 -0.02 21.63
CA MET A 1 9.56 0.14 20.25
C MET A 1 8.10 0.52 20.35
N LYS A 2 7.70 1.61 19.70
CA LYS A 2 6.26 1.91 19.57
C LYS A 2 5.69 0.80 18.67
N GLN A 3 4.50 0.28 18.95
CA GLN A 3 3.86 -0.77 18.13
C GLN A 3 3.79 -0.38 16.63
N TRP A 4 3.85 0.92 16.36
CA TRP A 4 3.96 1.54 15.04
C TRP A 4 5.23 1.21 14.24
N ASP A 5 6.39 1.00 14.88
CA ASP A 5 7.65 0.75 14.16
C ASP A 5 7.61 -0.63 13.46
N ALA A 6 7.15 -1.65 14.20
CA ALA A 6 7.02 -3.01 13.69
C ALA A 6 5.94 -3.11 12.59
N TYR A 7 4.87 -2.32 12.71
CA TYR A 7 3.85 -2.25 11.69
C TYR A 7 4.34 -1.57 10.41
N THR A 8 5.02 -0.42 10.53
CA THR A 8 5.62 0.30 9.41
C THR A 8 6.53 -0.61 8.59
N GLN A 9 7.36 -1.40 9.29
CA GLN A 9 8.27 -2.34 8.63
C GLN A 9 7.53 -3.49 7.93
N SER A 10 6.48 -4.03 8.55
CA SER A 10 5.64 -5.09 7.95
C SER A 10 4.85 -4.59 6.74
N ALA A 11 4.39 -3.34 6.77
CA ALA A 11 3.72 -2.67 5.65
C ALA A 11 4.67 -2.42 4.47
N ALA A 12 5.88 -1.92 4.74
CA ALA A 12 6.90 -1.74 3.71
C ALA A 12 7.30 -3.07 3.07
N ASP A 13 7.54 -4.12 3.87
CA ASP A 13 7.84 -5.48 3.38
C ASP A 13 6.71 -6.06 2.53
N THR A 14 5.45 -5.85 2.92
CA THR A 14 4.28 -6.28 2.13
C THR A 14 4.27 -5.61 0.75
N LEU A 15 4.53 -4.31 0.68
CA LEU A 15 4.57 -3.58 -0.59
C LEU A 15 5.79 -3.95 -1.43
N PHE A 16 6.92 -4.30 -0.81
CA PHE A 16 8.09 -4.85 -1.49
C PHE A 16 7.81 -6.21 -2.13
N LYS A 17 7.19 -7.13 -1.38
CA LYS A 17 6.74 -8.43 -1.90
C LYS A 17 5.76 -8.25 -3.06
N LEU A 18 4.86 -7.27 -2.96
CA LEU A 18 3.95 -6.93 -4.05
C LEU A 18 4.69 -6.42 -5.30
N GLN A 19 5.68 -5.52 -5.13
CA GLN A 19 6.53 -5.03 -6.23
C GLN A 19 7.23 -6.19 -6.95
N ARG A 20 7.76 -7.16 -6.20
CA ARG A 20 8.45 -8.34 -6.72
C ARG A 20 7.52 -9.41 -7.28
N ASN A 21 6.20 -9.16 -7.28
CA ASN A 21 5.15 -10.12 -7.61
C ASN A 21 5.22 -11.41 -6.78
N GLU A 22 5.78 -11.36 -5.57
CA GLU A 22 5.83 -12.48 -4.63
C GLU A 22 4.48 -12.70 -3.94
N ILE A 23 3.70 -11.62 -3.78
CA ILE A 23 2.30 -11.66 -3.34
C ILE A 23 1.40 -10.97 -4.35
N SER A 24 0.13 -11.36 -4.35
CA SER A 24 -0.90 -10.70 -5.13
C SER A 24 -1.33 -9.36 -4.52
N MET A 25 -1.93 -8.50 -5.35
CA MET A 25 -2.54 -7.25 -4.88
C MET A 25 -3.65 -7.51 -3.85
N ALA A 26 -4.35 -8.65 -3.94
CA ALA A 26 -5.39 -9.04 -3.00
C ALA A 26 -4.82 -9.40 -1.61
N GLU A 27 -3.65 -10.06 -1.58
CA GLU A 27 -2.95 -10.35 -0.32
C GLU A 27 -2.41 -9.08 0.33
N ALA A 28 -1.84 -8.17 -0.46
CA ALA A 28 -1.43 -6.86 0.04
C ALA A 28 -2.63 -6.08 0.62
N TYR A 29 -3.74 -6.02 -0.11
CA TYR A 29 -4.98 -5.39 0.36
C TYR A 29 -5.44 -5.97 1.71
N ARG A 30 -5.51 -7.30 1.84
CA ARG A 30 -5.93 -7.96 3.09
C ARG A 30 -5.03 -7.62 4.27
N PHE A 31 -3.71 -7.58 4.07
CA PHE A 31 -2.78 -7.15 5.12
C PHE A 31 -3.11 -5.74 5.63
N PHE A 32 -3.34 -4.80 4.71
CA PHE A 32 -3.66 -3.41 5.07
C PHE A 32 -5.07 -3.25 5.67
N GLU A 33 -6.04 -4.05 5.23
CA GLU A 33 -7.38 -4.10 5.80
C GLU A 33 -7.37 -4.65 7.24
N ASP A 34 -6.70 -5.78 7.46
CA ASP A 34 -6.61 -6.45 8.77
C ASP A 34 -5.84 -5.61 9.80
N ASN A 35 -4.86 -4.82 9.35
CA ASN A 35 -4.05 -3.94 10.21
C ASN A 35 -4.48 -2.46 10.13
N SER A 36 -5.65 -2.20 9.57
CA SER A 36 -6.17 -0.83 9.33
C SER A 36 -6.35 -0.01 10.61
N VAL A 37 -6.55 -0.66 11.76
CA VAL A 37 -6.65 0.02 13.07
C VAL A 37 -5.30 0.61 13.50
N VAL A 38 -4.20 -0.04 13.09
CA VAL A 38 -2.86 0.47 13.37
C VAL A 38 -2.61 1.67 12.48
N LEU A 39 -2.96 1.62 11.19
CA LEU A 39 -2.81 2.67 10.16
C LEU A 39 -3.40 4.07 10.42
N ALA A 40 -4.15 4.28 11.49
CA ALA A 40 -4.96 5.49 11.69
C ALA A 40 -4.16 6.77 11.99
N ASP A 41 -2.83 6.67 12.08
CA ASP A 41 -1.93 7.79 12.34
C ASP A 41 -1.30 8.26 11.01
N GLY A 42 -1.18 9.57 10.81
CA GLY A 42 -0.57 10.14 9.60
C GLY A 42 0.95 9.94 9.55
N GLU A 43 1.60 9.82 10.72
CA GLU A 43 3.06 9.70 10.85
C GLU A 43 3.64 8.41 10.25
N ALA A 44 3.54 7.27 10.92
CA ALA A 44 2.86 6.12 10.37
C ALA A 44 2.73 5.92 8.83
N LEU A 45 1.70 6.51 8.21
CA LEU A 45 1.48 6.41 6.76
C LEU A 45 2.62 7.06 5.97
N THR A 46 3.11 8.20 6.46
CA THR A 46 4.28 8.88 5.90
C THR A 46 5.55 8.01 6.04
N SER A 47 5.70 7.31 7.16
CA SER A 47 6.83 6.40 7.40
C SER A 47 6.79 5.21 6.44
N ILE A 48 5.60 4.69 6.15
CA ILE A 48 5.40 3.68 5.11
C ILE A 48 5.81 4.23 3.74
N LEU A 49 5.34 5.41 3.35
CA LEU A 49 5.69 6.03 2.06
C LEU A 49 7.19 6.34 1.91
N ASN A 50 7.85 6.73 2.99
CA ASN A 50 9.30 6.97 3.04
C ASN A 50 10.07 5.65 2.91
N ALA A 51 9.73 4.64 3.73
CA ALA A 51 10.36 3.32 3.69
C ALA A 51 10.16 2.64 2.34
N ILE A 52 9.01 2.87 1.73
CA ILE A 52 8.76 2.55 0.33
C ILE A 52 9.77 3.35 -0.48
N SER A 53 9.72 4.68 -0.60
CA SER A 53 10.57 5.50 -1.49
C SER A 53 12.07 5.16 -1.60
N GLU A 54 12.65 4.58 -0.55
CA GLU A 54 14.05 4.15 -0.47
C GLU A 54 14.36 2.83 -1.20
N ILE A 55 13.35 2.04 -1.58
CA ILE A 55 13.51 0.78 -2.33
C ILE A 55 13.85 1.04 -3.81
N ASP A 56 14.90 0.39 -4.31
CA ASP A 56 15.32 0.55 -5.70
C ASP A 56 14.34 -0.11 -6.69
N GLY A 57 14.10 0.54 -7.85
CA GLY A 57 13.22 -0.01 -8.90
C GLY A 57 11.72 0.12 -8.63
N PHE A 58 11.30 1.20 -7.96
CA PHE A 58 9.90 1.44 -7.59
C PHE A 58 8.89 1.23 -8.71
N PRO A 59 7.76 0.56 -8.45
CA PRO A 59 6.70 0.47 -9.42
C PRO A 59 6.14 1.84 -9.81
N ARG A 60 5.77 1.98 -11.09
CA ARG A 60 5.15 3.20 -11.65
C ARG A 60 3.93 3.69 -10.88
N TRP A 61 3.20 2.78 -10.24
CA TRP A 61 2.03 3.12 -9.43
C TRP A 61 2.39 3.82 -8.11
N TYR A 62 3.67 3.84 -7.70
CA TYR A 62 4.12 4.62 -6.56
C TYR A 62 3.96 6.12 -6.79
N SER A 63 4.26 6.63 -7.98
CA SER A 63 4.00 8.04 -8.30
C SER A 63 2.52 8.37 -8.13
N GLU A 64 1.63 7.51 -8.65
CA GLU A 64 0.19 7.65 -8.47
C GLU A 64 -0.22 7.56 -6.98
N LEU A 65 0.40 6.66 -6.23
CA LEU A 65 0.15 6.45 -4.80
C LEU A 65 0.57 7.67 -3.98
N SER A 66 1.79 8.16 -4.21
CA SER A 66 2.39 9.30 -3.53
C SER A 66 1.65 10.60 -3.85
N GLU A 67 1.27 10.84 -5.10
CA GLU A 67 0.44 11.98 -5.48
C GLU A 67 -0.94 11.92 -4.82
N PHE A 68 -1.57 10.74 -4.85
CA PHE A 68 -2.86 10.53 -4.22
C PHE A 68 -2.79 10.78 -2.70
N PHE A 69 -1.75 10.29 -2.02
CA PHE A 69 -1.57 10.54 -0.58
C PHE A 69 -1.11 11.95 -0.23
N ALA A 70 -0.36 12.62 -1.10
CA ALA A 70 -0.06 14.03 -0.90
C ALA A 70 -1.36 14.87 -0.82
N SER A 71 -2.42 14.43 -1.53
CA SER A 71 -3.74 15.06 -1.45
C SER A 71 -4.62 14.54 -0.31
N GLN A 72 -4.51 13.26 0.04
CA GLN A 72 -5.36 12.60 1.06
C GLN A 72 -4.55 11.56 1.84
N PRO A 73 -3.74 11.98 2.84
CA PRO A 73 -2.89 11.08 3.64
C PRO A 73 -3.73 10.36 4.70
N THR A 74 -4.79 9.67 4.29
CA THR A 74 -5.72 9.00 5.20
C THR A 74 -5.71 7.49 4.99
N ARG A 75 -6.00 6.75 6.06
CA ARG A 75 -6.24 5.30 6.04
C ARG A 75 -7.24 4.89 4.97
N ASP A 76 -8.38 5.57 4.92
CA ASP A 76 -9.47 5.22 4.01
C ASP A 76 -9.08 5.41 2.55
N ALA A 77 -8.26 6.43 2.28
CA ALA A 77 -7.68 6.64 0.97
C ALA A 77 -6.78 5.43 0.58
N LEU A 78 -5.90 4.96 1.47
CA LEU A 78 -5.03 3.80 1.19
C LEU A 78 -5.81 2.53 0.89
N VAL A 79 -6.77 2.20 1.76
CA VAL A 79 -7.58 0.99 1.63
C VAL A 79 -8.43 1.07 0.36
N ALA A 80 -9.04 2.23 0.07
CA ALA A 80 -9.81 2.44 -1.14
C ALA A 80 -8.95 2.33 -2.41
N TRP A 81 -7.73 2.87 -2.40
CA TRP A 81 -6.81 2.79 -3.52
C TRP A 81 -6.39 1.34 -3.79
N LEU A 82 -5.98 0.59 -2.75
CA LEU A 82 -5.62 -0.82 -2.86
C LEU A 82 -6.78 -1.65 -3.41
N LYS A 83 -7.99 -1.43 -2.87
CA LYS A 83 -9.22 -2.07 -3.35
C LYS A 83 -9.48 -1.77 -4.83
N ALA A 84 -9.35 -0.51 -5.25
CA ALA A 84 -9.54 -0.12 -6.64
C ALA A 84 -8.51 -0.78 -7.58
N LYS A 85 -7.26 -0.95 -7.15
CA LYS A 85 -6.22 -1.67 -7.92
C LYS A 85 -6.50 -3.16 -8.03
N VAL A 86 -7.05 -3.79 -6.98
CA VAL A 86 -7.53 -5.18 -7.04
C VAL A 86 -8.67 -5.30 -8.07
N SER A 87 -9.68 -4.43 -7.99
CA SER A 87 -10.84 -4.47 -8.89
C SER A 87 -10.49 -4.15 -10.34
N SER A 88 -9.58 -3.21 -10.58
CA SER A 88 -9.09 -2.82 -11.92
C SER A 88 -8.49 -4.03 -12.68
N ARG A 89 -7.67 -4.85 -12.02
CA ARG A 89 -7.06 -6.05 -12.62
C ARG A 89 -8.08 -7.15 -12.98
N SER A 90 -9.23 -7.20 -12.30
CA SER A 90 -10.30 -8.16 -12.60
C SER A 90 -11.06 -7.81 -13.89
N THR A 91 -11.17 -6.52 -14.21
CA THR A 91 -11.95 -6.04 -15.37
C THR A 91 -11.27 -6.26 -16.72
N SER A 92 -9.95 -6.48 -16.75
CA SER A 92 -9.21 -6.73 -18.01
C SER A 92 -9.34 -8.16 -18.55
N ARG A 93 -10.09 -9.07 -17.89
CA ARG A 93 -10.38 -10.43 -18.41
C ARG A 93 -11.71 -10.56 -19.16
N HIS A 94 -12.47 -9.48 -19.34
CA HIS A 94 -13.79 -9.53 -20.00
C HIS A 94 -13.89 -8.69 -21.29
N ARG A 95 -12.87 -8.75 -22.14
CA ARG A 95 -13.01 -8.44 -23.56
C ARG A 95 -12.26 -9.49 -24.38
N ALA A 96 -12.92 -10.62 -24.60
CA ALA A 96 -12.67 -11.54 -25.70
C ALA A 96 -13.58 -11.14 -26.87
#